data_AF-A0A7C5WLF8-F1
#
_entry.id   AF-A0A7C5WLF8-F1
#
_cell.length_a   1.000
_cell.length_b   1.000
_cell.length_c   1.000
_cell.angle_alpha   90.00
_cell.angle_beta   90.00
_cell.angle_gamma   90.00
#
_symmetry.space_group_name_H-M   'P 1'
#
loop_
_entity.id
_entity.type
_entity.pdbx_description
1 polymer ?
#
loop_
_entity_poly.entity_id
_entity_poly.type
_entity_poly.pdbx_seq_one_letter_code
_entity_poly.pdbx_strand_id
1 'polypeptide(L)'
;MNTAIAELPINPLLLYVACVLGAIGVILAMPRKGVSPMVFGGLLAAAAGGLIVLGLTTHAERHAQTPSIFFYIFGLLALGAGLRMITHPKPVYAALYFILTIIASSGLYLLLSAEFMAFALIIIYAGAILITYLFVIMLATLPPSEDDMDAL
;
A
#
# COMPACT_ATOMS: atom_id res chain seq x y z
N MET A 1 36.89 -10.14 -21.37
CA MET A 1 35.45 -10.16 -21.71
C MET A 1 34.58 -10.57 -20.52
N ASN A 2 34.94 -10.18 -19.27
CA ASN A 2 34.19 -10.53 -18.04
C ASN A 2 34.22 -9.42 -16.97
N THR A 3 34.42 -8.17 -17.38
CA THR A 3 34.57 -7.02 -16.45
C THR A 3 33.52 -5.93 -16.68
N ALA A 4 32.53 -6.16 -17.55
CA ALA A 4 31.50 -5.18 -17.91
C ALA A 4 30.18 -5.34 -17.12
N ILE A 5 30.12 -6.22 -16.11
CA ILE A 5 28.91 -6.51 -15.32
C ILE A 5 28.97 -5.86 -13.92
N ALA A 6 29.97 -5.02 -13.65
CA ALA A 6 30.22 -4.38 -12.36
C ALA A 6 29.83 -2.89 -12.29
N GLU A 7 29.27 -2.32 -13.36
CA GLU A 7 28.98 -0.88 -13.50
C GLU A 7 27.48 -0.58 -13.68
N LEU A 8 26.58 -1.50 -13.29
CA LEU A 8 25.15 -1.19 -13.14
C LEU A 8 24.85 -0.98 -11.65
N PRO A 9 24.52 0.25 -11.21
CA PRO A 9 24.32 0.58 -9.80
C PRO A 9 23.09 -0.11 -9.17
N ILE A 10 22.31 -0.87 -9.95
CA ILE A 10 21.13 -1.63 -9.50
C ILE A 10 21.17 -3.01 -10.16
N ASN A 11 21.53 -4.03 -9.38
CA ASN A 11 21.54 -5.41 -9.83
C ASN A 11 20.07 -5.90 -9.90
N PRO A 12 19.52 -6.29 -11.07
CA PRO A 12 18.11 -6.68 -11.22
C PRO A 12 17.73 -7.88 -10.32
N LEU A 13 18.72 -8.68 -9.94
CA LEU A 13 18.58 -9.79 -9.02
C LEU A 13 18.28 -9.33 -7.58
N LEU A 14 18.85 -8.19 -7.14
CA LEU A 14 18.59 -7.63 -5.81
C LEU A 14 17.17 -7.05 -5.70
N LEU A 15 16.66 -6.48 -6.80
CA LEU A 15 15.28 -6.00 -6.93
C LEU A 15 14.29 -7.19 -6.89
N TYR A 16 14.64 -8.30 -7.55
CA TYR A 16 13.88 -9.55 -7.47
C TYR A 16 13.85 -10.13 -6.05
N VAL A 17 15.00 -10.17 -5.35
CA VAL A 17 15.09 -10.66 -3.96
C VAL A 17 14.32 -9.76 -3.00
N ALA A 18 14.37 -8.43 -3.18
CA ALA A 18 13.58 -7.48 -2.40
C ALA A 18 12.07 -7.63 -2.63
N CYS A 19 11.63 -7.84 -3.89
CA CYS A 19 10.22 -8.12 -4.19
C CYS A 19 9.75 -9.46 -3.59
N VAL A 20 10.59 -10.51 -3.62
CA VAL A 20 10.26 -11.82 -3.04
C VAL A 20 10.19 -11.74 -1.51
N LEU A 21 11.14 -11.05 -0.85
CA LEU A 21 11.07 -10.81 0.59
C LEU A 21 9.86 -9.95 0.97
N GLY A 22 9.54 -8.94 0.17
CA GLY A 22 8.32 -8.14 0.34
C GLY A 22 7.05 -8.98 0.22
N ALA A 23 6.97 -9.85 -0.81
CA ALA A 23 5.87 -10.77 -1.00
C ALA A 23 5.75 -11.79 0.14
N ILE A 24 6.88 -12.33 0.63
CA ILE A 24 6.92 -13.24 1.79
C ILE A 24 6.46 -12.52 3.05
N GLY A 25 6.88 -11.27 3.28
CA GLY A 25 6.41 -10.46 4.40
C GLY A 25 4.90 -10.22 4.37
N VAL A 26 4.32 -9.99 3.19
CA VAL A 26 2.87 -9.85 2.99
C VAL A 26 2.15 -11.18 3.18
N ILE A 27 2.71 -12.29 2.70
CA ILE A 27 2.12 -13.63 2.87
C ILE A 27 2.17 -14.09 4.34
N LEU A 28 3.22 -13.73 5.07
CA LEU A 28 3.36 -14.00 6.50
C LEU A 28 2.43 -13.10 7.35
N ALA A 29 1.98 -11.97 6.78
CA ALA A 29 0.98 -11.09 7.37
C ALA A 29 -0.47 -11.60 7.19
N MET A 30 -0.72 -12.67 6.43
CA MET A 30 -2.05 -13.32 6.39
C MET A 30 -2.27 -14.19 7.64
N PRO A 31 -3.16 -13.80 8.58
CA PRO A 31 -3.40 -14.55 9.81
C PRO A 31 -4.37 -15.70 9.52
N ARG A 32 -3.88 -16.94 9.66
CA ARG A 32 -4.72 -18.13 9.61
C ARG A 32 -5.57 -18.19 10.89
N LYS A 33 -6.88 -18.00 10.72
CA LYS A 33 -8.03 -18.16 11.64
C LYS A 33 -7.77 -18.00 13.15
N GLY A 34 -8.45 -17.00 13.74
CA GLY A 34 -9.09 -17.20 15.05
C GLY A 34 -8.79 -16.21 16.18
N VAL A 35 -8.07 -15.11 15.95
CA VAL A 35 -7.80 -14.12 17.01
C VAL A 35 -7.98 -12.72 16.42
N SER A 36 -8.11 -11.67 17.25
CA SER A 36 -8.01 -10.26 16.85
C SER A 36 -6.65 -9.60 17.22
N PRO A 37 -5.49 -9.97 16.60
CA PRO A 37 -4.17 -9.35 16.74
C PRO A 37 -3.68 -8.80 15.38
N MET A 38 -4.60 -8.59 14.43
CA MET A 38 -4.33 -8.27 13.02
C MET A 38 -3.83 -6.83 12.82
N VAL A 39 -4.12 -5.94 13.78
CA VAL A 39 -3.51 -4.61 13.90
C VAL A 39 -2.02 -4.70 14.23
N PHE A 40 -1.63 -5.69 15.04
CA PHE A 40 -0.24 -5.90 15.44
C PHE A 40 0.61 -6.40 14.26
N GLY A 41 0.04 -7.25 13.40
CA GLY A 41 0.68 -7.70 12.16
C GLY A 41 0.92 -6.59 11.14
N GLY A 42 -0.05 -5.68 10.97
CA GLY A 42 0.11 -4.49 10.11
C GLY A 42 1.15 -3.50 10.63
N LEU A 43 1.20 -3.28 11.95
CA LEU A 43 2.18 -2.44 12.62
C LEU A 43 3.61 -3.02 12.50
N LEU A 44 3.75 -4.34 12.70
CA LEU A 44 5.03 -5.04 12.60
C LEU A 44 5.54 -5.10 11.15
N ALA A 45 4.65 -5.30 10.18
CA ALA A 45 4.98 -5.28 8.75
C ALA A 45 5.34 -3.87 8.25
N ALA A 46 4.69 -2.82 8.75
CA ALA A 46 5.06 -1.43 8.47
C ALA A 46 6.41 -1.06 9.11
N ALA A 47 6.70 -1.53 10.32
CA ALA A 47 7.98 -1.34 10.98
C ALA A 47 9.13 -2.10 10.28
N ALA A 48 8.89 -3.35 9.85
CA ALA A 48 9.86 -4.13 9.08
C ALA A 48 10.06 -3.56 7.66
N GLY A 49 8.97 -3.14 7.00
CA GLY A 49 9.04 -2.46 5.70
C GLY A 49 9.79 -1.13 5.78
N GLY A 50 9.54 -0.34 6.84
CA GLY A 50 10.28 0.89 7.13
C GLY A 50 11.77 0.63 7.39
N LEU A 51 12.12 -0.41 8.13
CA LEU A 51 13.51 -0.82 8.38
C LEU A 51 14.22 -1.34 7.11
N ILE A 52 13.52 -2.07 6.24
CA ILE A 52 14.06 -2.56 4.96
C ILE A 52 14.28 -1.40 3.99
N VAL A 53 13.34 -0.45 3.92
CA VAL A 53 13.47 0.77 3.11
C VAL A 53 14.60 1.65 3.65
N LEU A 54 14.72 1.84 4.97
CA LEU A 54 15.85 2.53 5.59
C LEU A 54 17.18 1.83 5.30
N GLY A 55 17.24 0.49 5.33
CA GLY A 55 18.43 -0.28 4.97
C GLY A 55 18.84 -0.17 3.50
N LEU A 56 17.87 -0.12 2.58
CA LEU A 56 18.12 0.07 1.15
C LEU A 56 18.54 1.51 0.83
N THR A 57 17.99 2.51 1.53
CA THR A 57 18.38 3.93 1.36
C THR A 57 19.77 4.24 1.91
N THR A 58 20.21 3.55 2.97
CA THR A 58 21.53 3.79 3.60
C THR A 58 22.70 3.21 2.82
N HIS A 59 22.48 2.19 1.98
CA HIS A 59 23.49 1.69 1.03
C HIS A 59 23.47 2.40 -0.33
N ALA A 60 22.34 3.02 -0.72
CA ALA A 60 22.17 3.58 -2.05
C ALA A 60 22.74 5.00 -2.21
N GLU A 61 22.75 5.86 -1.20
CA GLU A 61 23.05 7.27 -1.46
C GLU A 61 23.72 7.97 -0.27
N ARG A 62 25.07 7.95 -0.21
CA ARG A 62 25.85 8.87 0.65
C ARG A 62 25.67 10.36 0.26
N HIS A 63 24.88 10.67 -0.77
CA HIS A 63 24.56 12.02 -1.26
C HIS A 63 23.05 12.32 -1.39
N ALA A 64 22.16 11.50 -0.82
CA ALA A 64 20.73 11.82 -0.85
C ALA A 64 20.42 12.97 0.12
N GLN A 65 19.86 14.06 -0.43
CA GLN A 65 19.20 15.13 0.30
C GLN A 65 18.30 14.55 1.39
N THR A 66 18.30 15.16 2.58
CA THR A 66 17.40 14.78 3.68
C THR A 66 15.97 14.66 3.16
N PRO A 67 15.33 13.47 3.28
CA PRO A 67 13.96 13.28 2.81
C PRO A 67 13.05 14.32 3.46
N SER A 68 12.26 15.01 2.63
CA SER A 68 11.34 16.07 3.08
C SER A 68 10.36 15.53 4.12
N ILE A 69 10.03 16.33 5.13
CA ILE A 69 9.06 15.94 6.18
C ILE A 69 7.74 15.46 5.57
N PHE A 70 7.35 16.04 4.43
CA PHE A 70 6.15 15.66 3.68
C PHE A 70 6.20 14.22 3.16
N PHE A 71 7.37 13.69 2.81
CA PHE A 71 7.54 12.30 2.36
C PHE A 71 7.11 11.31 3.45
N TYR A 72 7.57 11.54 4.69
CA TYR A 72 7.20 10.70 5.82
C TYR A 72 5.72 10.81 6.16
N ILE A 73 5.15 12.03 6.11
CA ILE A 73 3.73 12.25 6.39
C ILE A 73 2.87 11.51 5.37
N PHE A 74 3.08 11.73 4.07
CA PHE A 74 2.28 11.07 3.03
C PHE A 74 2.54 9.56 2.99
N GLY A 75 3.77 9.10 3.23
CA GLY A 75 4.09 7.68 3.31
C GLY A 75 3.39 6.97 4.47
N LEU A 76 3.43 7.55 5.66
CA LEU A 76 2.74 7.00 6.84
C LEU A 76 1.22 7.03 6.65
N LEU A 77 0.70 8.10 6.03
CA LEU A 77 -0.73 8.23 5.72
C LEU A 77 -1.18 7.18 4.68
N ALA A 78 -0.39 6.93 3.63
CA ALA A 78 -0.67 5.89 2.64
C ALA A 78 -0.69 4.49 3.28
N LEU A 79 0.30 4.18 4.12
CA LEU A 79 0.37 2.89 4.83
C LEU A 79 -0.78 2.71 5.83
N GLY A 80 -1.07 3.74 6.63
CA GLY A 80 -2.16 3.72 7.60
C GLY A 80 -3.54 3.58 6.95
N ALA A 81 -3.75 4.29 5.84
CA ALA A 81 -4.98 4.20 5.05
C ALA A 81 -5.13 2.82 4.39
N GLY A 82 -4.06 2.28 3.78
CA GLY A 82 -4.09 0.94 3.19
C GLY A 82 -4.37 -0.16 4.21
N LEU A 83 -3.80 -0.05 5.41
CA LEU A 83 -4.09 -0.99 6.49
C LEU A 83 -5.56 -0.88 6.95
N ARG A 84 -6.09 0.35 7.06
CA ARG A 84 -7.50 0.57 7.42
C ARG A 84 -8.49 0.15 6.33
N MET A 85 -8.10 0.20 5.06
CA MET A 85 -8.87 -0.34 3.95
C MET A 85 -9.09 -1.85 4.12
N ILE A 86 -8.03 -2.62 4.34
CA ILE A 86 -8.11 -4.09 4.39
C ILE A 86 -8.80 -4.57 5.67
N THR A 87 -8.69 -3.80 6.76
CA THR A 87 -9.25 -4.17 8.07
C THR A 87 -10.70 -3.75 8.28
N HIS A 88 -11.29 -2.89 7.43
CA HIS A 88 -12.66 -2.42 7.64
C HIS A 88 -13.70 -3.48 7.23
N PRO A 89 -14.68 -3.79 8.10
CA PRO A 89 -15.70 -4.80 7.82
C PRO A 89 -16.74 -4.32 6.80
N LYS A 90 -16.92 -3.00 6.67
CA LYS A 90 -17.87 -2.40 5.74
C LYS A 90 -17.13 -2.00 4.46
N PRO A 91 -17.47 -2.57 3.30
CA PRO A 91 -16.69 -2.42 2.08
C PRO A 91 -16.72 -0.99 1.50
N VAL A 92 -17.81 -0.25 1.77
CA VAL A 92 -17.89 1.19 1.43
C VAL A 92 -16.80 1.98 2.14
N TYR A 93 -16.59 1.76 3.44
CA TYR A 93 -15.55 2.45 4.20
C TYR A 93 -14.15 1.98 3.79
N ALA A 94 -13.97 0.70 3.50
CA ALA A 94 -12.73 0.18 2.96
C ALA A 94 -12.31 0.93 1.68
N ALA A 95 -13.24 1.14 0.75
CA ALA A 95 -12.99 1.87 -0.47
C ALA A 95 -12.69 3.37 -0.24
N LEU A 96 -13.30 4.02 0.76
CA LEU A 96 -12.93 5.39 1.15
C LEU A 96 -11.47 5.47 1.64
N TYR A 97 -11.01 4.50 2.43
CA TYR A 97 -9.60 4.43 2.86
C TYR A 97 -8.65 4.15 1.69
N PHE A 98 -9.11 3.43 0.67
CA PHE A 98 -8.33 3.25 -0.55
C PHE A 98 -8.18 4.55 -1.35
N ILE A 99 -9.25 5.36 -1.48
CA ILE A 99 -9.16 6.71 -2.06
C ILE A 99 -8.11 7.55 -1.32
N LEU A 100 -8.11 7.50 0.02
CA LEU A 100 -7.11 8.20 0.84
C LEU A 100 -5.68 7.73 0.53
N THR A 101 -5.47 6.44 0.30
CA THR A 101 -4.19 5.85 -0.10
C THR A 101 -3.72 6.37 -1.46
N ILE A 102 -4.64 6.49 -2.42
CA ILE A 102 -4.36 7.03 -3.76
C ILE A 102 -3.97 8.50 -3.69
N ILE A 103 -4.69 9.31 -2.90
CA ILE A 103 -4.36 10.73 -2.71
C ILE A 103 -2.99 10.89 -2.06
N ALA A 104 -2.68 10.10 -1.03
CA ALA A 104 -1.37 10.12 -0.37
C ALA A 104 -0.23 9.76 -1.33
N SER A 105 -0.44 8.71 -2.15
CA SER A 105 0.52 8.26 -3.17
C SER A 105 0.70 9.29 -4.29
N SER A 106 -0.37 9.98 -4.68
CA SER A 106 -0.29 11.12 -5.60
C SER A 106 0.58 12.25 -5.02
N GLY A 107 0.47 12.53 -3.72
CA GLY A 107 1.36 13.45 -3.02
C GLY A 107 2.82 13.04 -3.12
N LEU A 108 3.13 11.74 -2.96
CA LEU A 108 4.50 11.22 -3.17
C LEU A 108 4.99 11.48 -4.60
N TYR A 109 4.15 11.24 -5.62
CA TYR A 109 4.54 11.50 -7.00
C TYR A 109 4.81 12.99 -7.27
N LEU A 110 4.05 13.90 -6.65
CA LEU A 110 4.34 15.33 -6.74
C LEU A 110 5.70 15.69 -6.10
N LEU A 111 6.04 15.07 -4.96
CA LEU A 111 7.34 15.25 -4.31
C LEU A 111 8.51 14.77 -5.18
N LEU A 112 8.28 13.77 -6.03
CA LEU A 112 9.26 13.25 -6.99
C LEU A 112 9.26 14.03 -8.32
N SER A 113 8.56 15.17 -8.40
CA SER A 113 8.36 15.94 -9.64
C SER A 113 7.73 15.13 -10.79
N ALA A 114 6.98 14.07 -10.46
CA ALA A 114 6.29 13.21 -11.41
C ALA A 114 4.81 13.63 -11.57
N GLU A 115 4.60 14.84 -12.08
CA GLU A 115 3.28 15.48 -12.15
C GLU A 115 2.26 14.69 -12.98
N PHE A 116 2.67 14.23 -14.17
CA PHE A 116 1.81 13.42 -15.03
C PHE A 116 1.30 12.16 -14.32
N MET A 117 2.19 11.47 -13.59
CA MET A 117 1.83 10.26 -12.85
C MET A 117 0.91 10.57 -11.68
N ALA A 118 1.13 11.68 -10.96
CA ALA A 118 0.26 12.12 -9.88
C ALA A 118 -1.19 12.34 -10.37
N PHE A 119 -1.36 13.12 -11.44
CA PHE A 119 -2.69 13.40 -11.99
C PHE A 119 -3.32 12.16 -12.63
N ALA A 120 -2.55 11.35 -13.36
CA ALA A 120 -3.05 10.10 -13.93
C ALA A 120 -3.55 9.14 -12.84
N LEU A 121 -2.84 9.07 -11.70
CA LEU A 121 -3.25 8.25 -10.57
C LEU A 121 -4.62 8.70 -10.03
N ILE A 122 -4.81 10.01 -9.85
CA ILE A 122 -6.09 10.54 -9.37
C ILE A 122 -7.20 10.30 -10.40
N ILE A 123 -6.99 10.65 -11.67
CA ILE A 123 -8.04 10.58 -12.69
C ILE A 123 -8.47 9.14 -12.95
N ILE A 124 -7.50 8.23 -13.14
CA ILE A 124 -7.78 6.85 -13.54
C ILE A 124 -8.22 6.03 -12.33
N TYR A 125 -7.43 6.06 -11.25
CA TYR A 125 -7.70 5.19 -10.10
C TYR A 125 -8.75 5.78 -9.17
N ALA A 126 -8.61 7.05 -8.76
CA ALA A 126 -9.58 7.66 -7.85
C ALA A 126 -10.88 8.08 -8.57
N GLY A 127 -10.78 8.59 -9.79
CA GLY A 127 -11.93 9.04 -10.57
C GLY A 127 -12.70 7.89 -11.22
N ALA A 128 -12.10 7.19 -12.17
CA ALA A 128 -12.83 6.21 -12.97
C ALA A 128 -12.99 4.87 -12.23
N ILE A 129 -11.88 4.19 -11.95
CA ILE A 129 -11.89 2.80 -11.48
C ILE A 129 -12.59 2.69 -10.12
N LEU A 130 -12.26 3.57 -9.17
CA LEU A 130 -12.81 3.46 -7.83
C LEU A 130 -14.27 3.82 -7.70
N ILE A 131 -14.73 4.84 -8.42
CA ILE A 131 -16.15 5.20 -8.39
C ILE A 131 -16.97 4.07 -9.01
N THR A 132 -16.48 3.44 -10.09
CA THR A 132 -17.12 2.25 -10.66
C THR A 132 -17.15 1.09 -9.66
N TYR A 133 -16.05 0.80 -8.96
CA TYR A 133 -16.05 -0.25 -7.94
C TYR A 133 -16.95 0.08 -6.75
N LEU A 134 -16.97 1.32 -6.28
CA LEU A 134 -17.84 1.78 -5.20
C LEU A 134 -19.31 1.57 -5.53
N PHE A 135 -19.70 1.91 -6.75
CA PHE A 135 -21.05 1.68 -7.23
C PHE A 135 -21.40 0.19 -7.22
N VAL A 136 -20.52 -0.66 -7.75
CA VAL A 136 -20.71 -2.12 -7.75
C VAL A 136 -20.83 -2.69 -6.33
N ILE A 137 -19.96 -2.29 -5.41
CA ILE A 137 -19.95 -2.75 -4.02
C ILE A 137 -21.24 -2.35 -3.29
N MET A 138 -21.70 -1.12 -3.50
CA MET A 138 -22.92 -0.64 -2.88
C MET A 138 -24.14 -1.44 -3.35
N LEU A 139 -24.21 -1.75 -4.66
CA LEU A 139 -25.27 -2.58 -5.21
C LEU A 139 -25.19 -4.05 -4.79
N ALA A 140 -23.98 -4.58 -4.58
CA ALA A 140 -23.76 -5.95 -4.15
C ALA A 140 -24.01 -6.18 -2.64
N THR A 141 -24.28 -5.12 -1.87
CA THR A 141 -24.55 -5.25 -0.43
C THR A 141 -25.98 -5.76 -0.22
N LEU A 142 -26.14 -7.07 -0.03
CA LEU A 142 -27.44 -7.71 0.19
C LEU A 142 -27.97 -7.41 1.62
N PRO A 143 -29.26 -7.06 1.78
CA PRO A 143 -29.90 -6.97 3.10
C PRO A 143 -29.97 -8.36 3.79
N PRO A 144 -30.17 -8.40 5.13
CA PRO A 144 -30.35 -9.65 5.87
C PRO A 144 -31.43 -10.52 5.23
N SER A 145 -31.14 -11.79 5.01
CA SER A 145 -32.07 -12.76 4.40
C SER A 145 -33.26 -13.02 5.32
N GLU A 146 -34.45 -13.22 4.74
CA GLU A 146 -35.71 -13.50 5.47
C GLU A 146 -35.59 -14.70 6.44
N ASP A 147 -34.62 -15.61 6.24
CA ASP A 147 -34.29 -16.70 7.16
C ASP A 147 -33.93 -16.23 8.59
N ASP A 148 -33.44 -14.99 8.75
CA ASP A 148 -33.15 -14.38 10.07
C ASP A 148 -34.42 -13.82 10.74
N MET A 149 -35.50 -13.59 9.99
CA MET A 149 -36.76 -13.03 10.48
C MET A 149 -37.73 -14.10 10.97
N ASP A 150 -37.64 -15.33 10.46
CA ASP A 150 -38.46 -16.47 10.88
C ASP A 150 -37.94 -17.14 12.17
N ALA A 151 -36.81 -16.67 12.71
CA ALA A 151 -36.17 -17.15 13.92
C ALA A 151 -36.44 -16.27 15.17
N LEU A 152 -37.31 -15.25 15.07
CA LEU A 152 -37.76 -14.35 16.15
C LEU A 152 -39.27 -14.45 16.38
#